data_AF-A0A2V9IIK3-F1
#
_entry.id   AF-A0A2V9IIK3-F1
#
_cell.length_a   1.000
_cell.length_b   1.000
_cell.length_c   1.000
_cell.angle_alpha   90.00
_cell.angle_beta   90.00
_cell.angle_gamma   90.00
#
_symmetry.space_group_name_H-M   'P 1'
#
loop_
_entity.id
_entity.type
_entity.pdbx_description
1 polymer ?
#
loop_
_entity_poly.entity_id
_entity_poly.type
_entity_poly.pdbx_seq_one_letter_code
_entity_poly.pdbx_strand_id
1 'polypeptide(L)'
;MCMPWRQLRLWQPSPGSPSSSTRIRTRRPGAKAAKVNEFVDLMLSEESEDRKRDFIRGLSWTDKKSNELFGTNFKDATPEQQNALLVTLSSGKNTALEDQIGVEFFNAIKRYTIDGYYTSEIGLIKELGYKGNTYLDEFPGCTHPEHQK
;
A
#
# COMPACT_ATOMS: atom_id res chain seq x y z
N MET A 1 13.96 -29.95 -30.06
CA MET A 1 13.17 -31.19 -29.88
C MET A 1 12.28 -31.01 -28.67
N CYS A 2 10.97 -30.99 -28.88
CA CYS A 2 9.93 -30.80 -27.88
C CYS A 2 9.74 -32.04 -27.01
N MET A 3 9.47 -31.84 -25.71
CA MET A 3 9.08 -32.91 -24.79
C MET A 3 7.61 -33.34 -25.00
N PRO A 4 7.24 -34.60 -24.68
CA PRO A 4 5.96 -35.20 -25.06
C PRO A 4 4.83 -34.94 -24.04
N TRP A 5 3.63 -34.72 -24.57
CA TRP A 5 2.36 -34.33 -23.91
C TRP A 5 1.68 -35.38 -23.00
N ARG A 6 2.41 -36.34 -22.41
CA ARG A 6 1.81 -37.55 -21.80
C ARG A 6 1.91 -37.70 -20.26
N GLN A 7 2.03 -36.59 -19.51
CA GLN A 7 1.91 -36.61 -18.04
C GLN A 7 0.92 -35.58 -17.47
N LEU A 8 -0.10 -35.18 -18.24
CA LEU A 8 -1.18 -34.27 -17.81
C LEU A 8 -2.43 -35.05 -17.35
N ARG A 9 -2.30 -35.97 -16.38
CA ARG A 9 -3.47 -36.70 -15.88
C ARG A 9 -3.33 -37.19 -14.43
N LEU A 10 -2.96 -36.31 -13.49
CA LEU A 10 -3.08 -36.57 -12.04
C LEU A 10 -3.60 -35.36 -11.24
N TRP A 11 -4.34 -34.45 -11.88
CA TRP A 11 -5.08 -33.42 -11.16
C TRP A 11 -6.51 -33.36 -11.71
N GLN A 12 -7.39 -34.20 -11.17
CA GLN A 12 -8.82 -33.98 -11.28
C GLN A 12 -9.27 -33.25 -10.00
N PRO A 13 -9.92 -32.08 -10.10
CA PRO A 13 -10.47 -31.41 -8.93
C PRO A 13 -11.74 -32.15 -8.47
N SER A 14 -11.80 -32.43 -7.16
CA SER A 14 -12.96 -33.01 -6.49
C SER A 14 -14.17 -32.05 -6.55
N PRO A 15 -15.42 -32.53 -6.74
CA PRO A 15 -16.58 -31.66 -6.84
C PRO A 15 -17.06 -31.26 -5.45
N GLY A 16 -16.73 -30.04 -5.04
CA GLY A 16 -17.20 -29.47 -3.78
C GLY A 16 -16.47 -28.20 -3.40
N SER A 17 -16.55 -27.16 -4.22
CA SER A 17 -16.03 -25.83 -3.88
C SER A 17 -17.20 -24.86 -3.71
N PRO A 18 -17.45 -24.31 -2.51
CA PRO A 18 -18.36 -23.19 -2.38
C PRO A 18 -17.73 -21.99 -3.07
N SER A 19 -18.42 -21.47 -4.09
CA SER A 19 -18.12 -20.21 -4.75
C SER A 19 -18.18 -19.08 -3.73
N SER A 20 -17.03 -18.71 -3.19
CA SER A 20 -16.91 -17.51 -2.38
C SER A 20 -15.57 -16.88 -2.74
N SER A 21 -15.67 -15.83 -3.56
CA SER A 21 -14.63 -14.83 -3.79
C SER A 21 -14.15 -14.29 -2.44
N THR A 22 -13.25 -15.05 -1.82
CA THR A 22 -12.66 -14.71 -0.54
C THR A 22 -11.47 -13.83 -0.87
N ARG A 23 -11.76 -12.53 -1.02
CA ARG A 23 -10.73 -11.49 -0.96
C ARG A 23 -9.92 -11.78 0.31
N ILE A 24 -8.67 -12.21 0.18
CA ILE A 24 -7.83 -12.58 1.34
C ILE A 24 -7.84 -11.38 2.30
N ARG A 25 -8.54 -11.52 3.43
CA ARG A 25 -8.47 -10.52 4.50
C ARG A 25 -7.12 -10.75 5.15
N THR A 26 -6.25 -9.74 5.11
CA THR A 26 -5.02 -9.76 5.90
C THR A 26 -5.39 -9.99 7.36
N ARG A 27 -4.61 -10.80 8.08
CA ARG A 27 -4.85 -11.13 9.51
C ARG A 27 -4.97 -9.87 10.38
N ARG A 28 -4.40 -8.75 9.93
CA ARG A 28 -4.54 -7.41 10.52
C ARG A 28 -5.49 -6.52 9.71
N PRO A 29 -6.31 -5.69 10.35
CA PRO A 29 -7.15 -4.72 9.65
C PRO A 29 -6.26 -3.69 8.93
N GLY A 30 -6.35 -3.60 7.60
CA GLY A 30 -5.50 -2.69 6.82
C GLY A 30 -6.00 -1.23 6.79
N ALA A 31 -5.38 -0.40 5.96
CA ALA A 31 -5.65 1.05 5.81
C ALA A 31 -7.14 1.40 5.66
N LYS A 32 -7.92 0.56 4.96
CA LYS A 32 -9.38 0.76 4.84
C LYS A 32 -10.11 0.66 6.18
N ALA A 33 -9.73 -0.28 7.03
CA ALA A 33 -10.32 -0.43 8.36
C ALA A 33 -9.90 0.70 9.30
N ALA A 34 -8.71 1.27 9.08
CA ALA A 34 -8.20 2.43 9.79
C ALA A 34 -8.73 3.78 9.24
N LYS A 35 -9.66 3.76 8.27
CA LYS A 35 -10.28 4.96 7.66
C LYS A 35 -9.24 5.96 7.14
N VAL A 36 -8.13 5.47 6.61
CA VAL A 36 -7.04 6.31 6.11
C VAL A 36 -7.49 7.25 4.99
N ASN A 37 -8.51 6.87 4.21
CA ASN A 37 -9.11 7.75 3.21
C ASN A 37 -9.74 9.01 3.85
N GLU A 38 -10.47 8.88 4.96
CA GLU A 38 -11.05 10.02 5.69
C GLU A 38 -9.95 10.91 6.29
N PHE A 39 -8.85 10.30 6.74
CA PHE A 39 -7.68 11.03 7.20
C PHE A 39 -7.02 11.83 6.07
N VAL A 40 -6.83 11.24 4.89
CA VAL A 40 -6.24 11.94 3.74
C VAL A 40 -7.13 13.12 3.33
N ASP A 41 -8.45 12.93 3.28
CA ASP A 41 -9.40 14.00 2.95
C ASP A 41 -9.31 15.18 3.94
N LEU A 42 -9.22 14.89 5.24
CA LEU A 42 -9.04 15.89 6.29
C LEU A 42 -7.69 16.60 6.19
N MET A 43 -6.59 15.86 5.98
CA MET A 43 -5.26 16.48 5.86
C MET A 43 -5.17 17.38 4.62
N LEU A 44 -5.83 16.99 3.53
CA LEU A 44 -5.89 17.81 2.32
C LEU A 44 -6.80 19.02 2.48
N SER A 45 -7.85 18.99 3.32
CA SER A 45 -8.73 20.16 3.53
C SER A 45 -7.99 21.32 4.19
N GLU A 46 -7.09 21.01 5.11
CA GLU A 46 -6.27 21.96 5.86
C GLU A 46 -5.01 22.42 5.12
N GLU A 47 -4.68 21.82 3.97
CA GLU A 47 -3.54 22.24 3.16
C GLU A 47 -3.81 23.48 2.32
N SER A 48 -2.72 24.11 1.86
CA SER A 48 -2.73 25.20 0.90
C SER A 48 -3.38 24.81 -0.43
N GLU A 49 -3.99 25.79 -1.10
CA GLU A 49 -4.63 25.59 -2.41
C GLU A 49 -3.64 25.10 -3.48
N ASP A 50 -2.37 25.49 -3.39
CA ASP A 50 -1.31 25.00 -4.26
C ASP A 50 -1.11 23.48 -4.10
N ARG A 51 -1.03 23.01 -2.85
CA ARG A 51 -0.88 21.58 -2.53
C ARG A 51 -2.10 20.76 -2.94
N LYS A 52 -3.31 21.28 -2.74
CA LYS A 52 -4.54 20.64 -3.23
C LYS A 52 -4.52 20.48 -4.74
N ARG A 53 -4.12 21.53 -5.47
CA ARG A 53 -3.98 21.49 -6.93
C ARG A 53 -2.93 20.46 -7.37
N ASP A 54 -1.78 20.41 -6.71
CA ASP A 54 -0.72 19.44 -7.00
C ASP A 54 -1.22 18.00 -6.81
N PHE A 55 -1.99 17.76 -5.75
CA PHE A 55 -2.56 16.45 -5.48
C PHE A 55 -3.55 16.02 -6.57
N ILE A 56 -4.45 16.92 -7.00
CA ILE A 56 -5.39 16.66 -8.10
C ILE A 56 -4.66 16.44 -9.43
N ARG A 57 -3.58 17.21 -9.69
CA ARG A 57 -2.72 17.00 -10.86
C ARG A 57 -2.07 15.61 -10.84
N GLY A 58 -1.59 15.17 -9.67
CA GLY A 58 -1.06 13.83 -9.44
C GLY A 58 -2.07 12.72 -9.74
N LEU A 59 -3.29 12.83 -9.21
CA LEU A 59 -4.39 11.90 -9.49
C LEU A 59 -4.67 11.80 -10.99
N SER A 60 -4.82 12.95 -11.65
CA SER A 60 -5.10 13.02 -13.09
C SER A 60 -3.96 12.42 -13.92
N TRP A 61 -2.72 12.65 -13.50
CA TRP A 61 -1.54 12.07 -14.13
C TRP A 61 -1.53 10.55 -14.00
N THR A 62 -1.88 9.99 -12.83
CA THR A 62 -1.94 8.54 -12.62
C THR A 62 -2.98 7.88 -13.53
N ASP A 63 -4.17 8.46 -13.64
CA ASP A 63 -5.20 7.96 -14.55
C ASP A 63 -4.76 8.03 -16.01
N LYS A 64 -4.14 9.14 -16.42
CA LYS A 64 -3.60 9.30 -17.78
C LYS A 64 -2.53 8.25 -18.09
N LYS A 65 -1.53 8.07 -17.21
CA LYS A 65 -0.46 7.07 -17.41
C LYS A 65 -1.01 5.65 -17.43
N SER A 66 -1.99 5.33 -16.58
CA SER A 66 -2.69 4.04 -16.61
C SER A 66 -3.43 3.84 -17.94
N ASN A 67 -4.09 4.87 -18.46
CA ASN A 67 -4.79 4.79 -19.73
C ASN A 67 -3.81 4.59 -20.91
N GLU A 68 -2.68 5.29 -20.91
CA GLU A 68 -1.62 5.14 -21.90
C GLU A 68 -1.01 3.73 -21.91
N LEU A 69 -0.82 3.12 -20.74
CA LEU A 69 -0.20 1.79 -20.63
C LEU A 69 -1.19 0.63 -20.81
N PHE A 70 -2.43 0.79 -20.36
CA PHE A 70 -3.37 -0.32 -20.19
C PHE A 70 -4.75 -0.07 -20.83
N GLY A 71 -5.01 1.12 -21.35
CA GLY A 71 -6.29 1.50 -21.95
C GLY A 71 -7.42 1.75 -20.95
N THR A 72 -7.13 1.84 -19.66
CA THR A 72 -8.12 2.02 -18.59
C THR A 72 -7.62 2.96 -17.50
N ASN A 73 -8.55 3.60 -16.78
CA ASN A 73 -8.22 4.41 -15.62
C ASN A 73 -7.60 3.55 -14.51
N PHE A 74 -6.82 4.15 -13.63
CA PHE A 74 -6.05 3.40 -12.63
C PHE A 74 -6.96 2.59 -11.71
N LYS A 75 -8.09 3.17 -11.28
CA LYS A 75 -9.06 2.51 -10.39
C LYS A 75 -9.72 1.27 -11.02
N ASP A 76 -9.80 1.24 -12.35
CA ASP A 76 -10.49 0.20 -13.14
C ASP A 76 -9.49 -0.83 -13.72
N ALA A 77 -8.18 -0.60 -13.55
CA ALA A 77 -7.11 -1.51 -13.94
C ALA A 77 -7.05 -2.77 -13.05
N THR A 78 -6.49 -3.86 -13.57
CA THR A 78 -6.30 -5.09 -12.77
C THR A 78 -5.27 -4.87 -11.66
N PRO A 79 -5.29 -5.66 -10.58
CA PRO A 79 -4.29 -5.55 -9.50
C PRO A 79 -2.84 -5.64 -10.00
N GLU A 80 -2.59 -6.44 -11.02
CA GLU A 80 -1.26 -6.60 -11.64
C GLU A 80 -0.85 -5.33 -12.40
N GLN A 81 -1.78 -4.72 -13.14
CA GLN A 81 -1.55 -3.46 -13.86
C GLN A 81 -1.31 -2.29 -12.90
N GLN A 82 -2.13 -2.19 -11.85
CA GLN A 82 -1.96 -1.21 -10.78
C GLN A 82 -0.57 -1.35 -10.14
N ASN A 83 -0.19 -2.58 -9.78
CA ASN A 83 1.12 -2.84 -9.19
C ASN A 83 2.27 -2.50 -10.13
N ALA A 84 2.18 -2.82 -11.43
CA ALA A 84 3.22 -2.50 -12.39
C ALA A 84 3.50 -0.99 -12.46
N LEU A 85 2.44 -0.16 -12.49
CA LEU A 85 2.59 1.30 -12.46
C LEU A 85 3.18 1.78 -11.12
N LEU A 86 2.65 1.31 -9.99
CA LEU A 86 3.12 1.73 -8.66
C LEU A 86 4.57 1.32 -8.38
N VAL A 87 5.01 0.15 -8.84
CA VAL A 87 6.40 -0.31 -8.72
C VAL A 87 7.34 0.64 -9.47
N THR A 88 6.94 1.08 -10.66
CA THR A 88 7.71 2.03 -11.47
C THR A 88 7.92 3.34 -10.71
N LEU A 89 6.85 3.88 -10.12
CA LEU A 89 6.88 5.11 -9.31
C LEU A 89 7.65 4.94 -7.99
N SER A 90 7.58 3.76 -7.36
CA SER A 90 8.22 3.50 -6.07
C SER A 90 9.72 3.24 -6.15
N SER A 91 10.26 2.93 -7.33
CA SER A 91 11.63 2.42 -7.48
C SER A 91 12.73 3.40 -7.04
N GLY A 92 12.42 4.71 -6.93
CA GLY A 92 13.38 5.78 -6.64
C GLY A 92 14.43 5.98 -7.72
N LYS A 93 14.39 5.18 -8.79
CA LYS A 93 15.29 5.23 -9.95
C LYS A 93 14.63 5.87 -11.17
N ASN A 94 13.32 6.10 -11.11
CA ASN A 94 12.62 6.82 -12.15
C ASN A 94 12.96 8.31 -12.07
N THR A 95 13.82 8.76 -12.98
CA THR A 95 14.25 10.16 -13.12
C THR A 95 13.67 10.79 -14.38
N ALA A 96 12.73 10.12 -15.06
CA ALA A 96 12.09 10.67 -16.24
C ALA A 96 11.29 11.91 -15.87
N LEU A 97 11.58 13.04 -16.52
CA LEU A 97 10.91 14.32 -16.26
C LEU A 97 9.38 14.22 -16.43
N GLU A 98 8.93 13.38 -17.38
CA GLU A 98 7.51 13.13 -17.62
C GLU A 98 6.78 12.43 -16.45
N ASP A 99 7.53 11.68 -15.64
CA ASP A 99 6.99 10.88 -14.54
C ASP A 99 7.15 11.57 -13.18
N GLN A 100 7.86 12.70 -13.12
CA GLN A 100 8.18 13.41 -11.88
C GLN A 100 6.91 13.76 -11.07
N ILE A 101 5.85 14.23 -11.74
CA ILE A 101 4.56 14.53 -11.10
C ILE A 101 3.97 13.27 -10.46
N GLY A 102 4.05 12.13 -11.16
CA GLY A 102 3.59 10.85 -10.65
C GLY A 102 4.40 10.34 -9.46
N VAL A 103 5.73 10.52 -9.49
CA VAL A 103 6.63 10.14 -8.40
C VAL A 103 6.35 10.98 -7.15
N GLU A 104 6.20 12.29 -7.30
CA GLU A 104 5.84 13.19 -6.20
C GLU A 104 4.48 12.84 -5.59
N PHE A 105 3.47 12.62 -6.44
CA PHE A 105 2.15 12.20 -5.99
C PHE A 105 2.19 10.86 -5.26
N PHE A 106 2.89 9.85 -5.80
CA PHE A 106 3.05 8.55 -5.16
C PHE A 106 3.71 8.66 -3.79
N ASN A 107 4.75 9.47 -3.67
CA ASN A 107 5.42 9.70 -2.40
C ASN A 107 4.51 10.40 -1.39
N ALA A 108 3.72 11.38 -1.84
CA ALA A 108 2.75 12.08 -0.99
C ALA A 108 1.67 11.13 -0.47
N ILE A 109 1.00 10.38 -1.35
CA ILE A 109 -0.07 9.45 -0.92
C ILE A 109 0.48 8.32 -0.05
N LYS A 110 1.70 7.83 -0.33
CA LYS A 110 2.38 6.83 0.51
C LYS A 110 2.63 7.39 1.91
N ARG A 111 3.12 8.62 2.02
CA ARG A 111 3.34 9.31 3.30
C ARG A 111 2.04 9.43 4.08
N TYR A 112 0.99 10.00 3.47
CA TYR A 112 -0.33 10.12 4.11
C TYR A 112 -0.91 8.77 4.54
N THR A 113 -0.69 7.71 3.76
CA THR A 113 -1.16 6.38 4.11
C THR A 113 -0.43 5.81 5.31
N ILE A 114 0.90 5.96 5.37
CA ILE A 114 1.71 5.52 6.52
C ILE A 114 1.32 6.30 7.76
N ASP A 115 1.26 7.62 7.66
CA ASP A 115 0.96 8.51 8.78
C ASP A 115 -0.47 8.25 9.30
N GLY A 116 -1.47 8.20 8.41
CA GLY A 116 -2.85 7.90 8.80
C GLY A 116 -3.03 6.52 9.41
N TYR A 117 -2.29 5.52 8.92
CA TYR A 117 -2.37 4.17 9.47
C TYR A 117 -1.73 4.08 10.86
N TYR A 118 -0.51 4.57 11.03
CA TYR A 118 0.25 4.46 12.28
C TYR A 118 -0.09 5.51 13.33
N THR A 119 -0.92 6.52 13.01
CA THR A 119 -1.57 7.39 14.01
C THR A 119 -2.94 6.87 14.44
N SER A 120 -3.53 5.93 13.70
CA SER A 120 -4.79 5.29 14.09
C SER A 120 -4.61 4.33 15.27
N GLU A 121 -5.69 4.07 16.02
CA GLU A 121 -5.70 3.05 17.09
C GLU A 121 -5.30 1.66 16.57
N ILE A 122 -5.68 1.34 15.32
CA ILE A 122 -5.37 0.04 14.70
C ILE A 122 -3.86 -0.10 14.48
N GLY A 123 -3.21 0.91 13.89
CA GLY A 123 -1.77 0.88 13.65
C GLY A 123 -0.96 1.07 14.93
N LEU A 124 -1.25 2.11 15.69
CA LEU A 124 -0.46 2.51 16.86
C LEU A 124 -0.59 1.54 18.03
N ILE A 125 -1.82 1.20 18.42
CA ILE A 125 -2.07 0.40 19.62
C ILE A 125 -2.12 -1.09 19.29
N LYS A 126 -2.89 -1.49 18.28
CA LYS A 126 -3.12 -2.94 18.01
C LYS A 126 -1.98 -3.59 17.26
N GLU A 127 -1.29 -2.86 16.38
CA GLU A 127 -0.20 -3.40 15.58
C GLU A 127 1.18 -3.14 16.18
N LEU A 128 1.50 -1.90 16.55
CA LEU A 128 2.79 -1.57 17.18
C LEU A 128 2.83 -1.88 18.68
N GLY A 129 1.68 -2.03 19.34
CA GLY A 129 1.64 -2.27 20.78
C GLY A 129 2.08 -1.05 21.59
N TYR A 130 1.93 0.16 21.05
CA TYR A 130 2.32 1.38 21.74
C TYR A 130 1.54 1.54 23.05
N LYS A 131 2.26 1.70 24.16
CA LYS A 131 1.70 1.79 25.52
C LYS A 131 1.66 3.22 26.07
N GLY A 132 1.91 4.23 25.23
CA GLY A 132 1.93 5.64 25.68
C GLY A 132 3.07 5.95 26.66
N ASN A 133 2.86 7.01 27.46
CA ASN A 133 3.76 7.42 28.53
C ASN A 133 3.54 6.57 29.80
N THR A 134 3.52 5.23 29.65
CA THR A 134 3.54 4.35 30.82
C THR A 134 4.86 4.56 31.54
N TYR A 135 4.81 5.02 32.79
CA TYR A 135 6.01 5.20 33.61
C TYR A 135 6.68 3.85 33.83
N LEU A 136 8.00 3.82 33.68
CA LEU A 136 8.81 2.67 34.04
C LEU A 136 9.40 2.94 35.42
N ASP A 137 9.02 2.13 36.41
CA ASP A 137 9.56 2.24 37.77
C ASP A 137 11.07 1.98 37.80
N GLU A 138 11.54 1.09 36.93
CA GLU A 138 12.95 0.76 36.74
C GLU A 138 13.25 0.64 35.25
N PHE A 139 14.45 1.08 34.84
CA PHE A 139 14.90 0.92 33.45
C PHE A 139 15.33 -0.54 33.24
N PRO A 140 14.62 -1.34 32.41
CA PRO A 140 14.86 -2.79 32.29
C PRO A 140 16.21 -3.16 31.65
N GLY A 141 17.01 -2.17 31.24
CA GLY A 141 18.29 -2.39 30.59
C GLY A 141 18.16 -3.01 29.20
N CYS A 142 19.29 -3.08 28.51
CA CYS A 142 19.43 -3.81 27.27
C CYS A 142 19.57 -5.31 27.58
N THR A 143 18.58 -6.15 27.25
CA THR A 143 18.60 -7.60 27.55
C THR A 143 19.31 -8.44 26.48
N HIS A 144 19.86 -7.81 25.45
CA HIS A 144 20.48 -8.47 24.31
C HIS A 144 21.96 -8.78 24.55
N PRO A 145 22.50 -9.87 23.96
CA PRO A 145 23.79 -10.45 24.34
C PRO A 145 24.98 -9.48 24.22
N GLU A 146 24.94 -8.55 23.27
CA GLU A 146 26.02 -7.57 23.05
C GLU A 146 26.22 -6.55 24.19
N HIS A 147 25.27 -6.41 25.13
CA HIS A 147 25.35 -5.45 26.24
C HIS A 147 25.42 -6.08 27.64
N GLN A 148 25.56 -7.40 27.76
CA GLN A 148 25.64 -8.10 29.05
C GLN A 148 27.10 -8.31 29.55
N LYS A 149 27.98 -7.32 29.38
CA LYS A 149 29.38 -7.40 29.85
C LYS A 149 29.57 -6.78 31.23
#